data_AF-M1QBC5-F1
#
_entry.id   AF-M1QBC5-F1
#
_cell.length_a   1.000
_cell.length_b   1.000
_cell.length_c   1.000
_cell.angle_alpha   90.00
_cell.angle_beta   90.00
_cell.angle_gamma   90.00
#
_symmetry.space_group_name_H-M   'P 1'
#
loop_
_entity.id
_entity.type
_entity.pdbx_description
1 polymer ?
#
loop_
_entity_poly.entity_id
_entity_poly.type
_entity_poly.pdbx_seq_one_letter_code
_entity_poly.pdbx_strand_id
1 'polypeptide(L)'
;MKFYVKKILLSLVVVLLAILSATSGIENVCDDILFKGLSRQTNQYLNETMVKAGAAYGMVRVGNSLVSVIQETEIGIPATGTAIAFGQLLDPVNDILERTSVVMTISLASLGIQKILVKISAWISLTILLTVSMAILLIGIWLPHFMPNGDPAGLVVKCLLVALLIYFFVPLAYYANGTVYRLFMEKSYEQTAAAMENFNKDLKEIQEEKEAVEKGFWDKFNIPAKIERLKKKFEELKNKSEAMILKLINLIVIFVLQTVLIPILFLWLLIKAVGFIFRNDRLETHLIPRARKLFERRNQPANPENSKALK
;
A
#
# COMPACT_ATOMS: atom_id res chain seq x y z
N MET A 1 -16.18 20.32 48.76
CA MET A 1 -15.95 21.26 47.63
C MET A 1 -14.77 20.88 46.74
N LYS A 2 -13.53 20.75 47.25
CA LYS A 2 -12.32 20.44 46.45
C LYS A 2 -12.40 19.18 45.57
N PHE A 3 -13.19 18.18 45.97
CA PHE A 3 -13.39 16.93 45.22
C PHE A 3 -14.22 17.10 43.94
N TYR A 4 -15.35 17.80 44.03
CA TYR A 4 -16.21 18.08 42.88
C TYR A 4 -15.53 19.00 41.86
N VAL A 5 -14.77 20.00 42.33
CA VAL A 5 -13.99 20.88 41.46
C VAL A 5 -12.96 20.09 40.65
N LYS A 6 -12.23 19.15 41.27
CA LYS A 6 -11.29 18.27 40.54
C LYS A 6 -11.99 17.36 39.52
N LYS A 7 -13.18 16.84 39.83
CA LYS A 7 -13.97 15.99 38.92
C LYS A 7 -14.46 16.75 37.69
N ILE A 8 -14.93 17.99 37.90
CA ILE A 8 -15.37 18.89 36.82
C ILE A 8 -14.17 19.27 35.95
N LEU A 9 -13.05 19.66 36.55
CA LEU A 9 -11.84 20.06 35.83
C LEU A 9 -11.27 18.90 34.98
N LEU A 10 -11.25 17.68 35.52
CA LEU A 10 -10.84 16.48 34.77
C LEU A 10 -11.80 16.17 33.60
N SER A 11 -13.11 16.28 33.81
CA SER A 11 -14.11 16.06 32.76
C SER A 11 -14.00 17.10 31.65
N LEU A 12 -13.71 18.35 32.01
CA LEU A 12 -13.52 19.47 31.07
C LEU A 12 -12.28 19.23 30.19
N VAL A 13 -11.19 18.71 30.77
CA VAL A 13 -9.99 18.31 30.02
C VAL A 13 -10.28 17.14 29.08
N VAL A 14 -11.02 16.11 29.52
CA VAL A 14 -11.38 14.96 28.67
C VAL A 14 -12.30 15.37 27.51
N VAL A 15 -13.27 16.24 27.77
CA VAL A 15 -14.16 16.79 26.74
C VAL A 15 -13.37 17.65 25.75
N LEU A 16 -12.44 18.48 26.23
CA LEU A 16 -11.57 19.27 25.37
C LEU A 16 -10.69 18.37 24.47
N LEU A 17 -10.13 17.29 25.03
CA LEU A 17 -9.35 16.30 24.25
C LEU A 17 -10.22 15.54 23.24
N ALA A 18 -11.47 15.22 23.57
CA ALA A 18 -12.41 14.61 22.64
C ALA A 18 -12.77 15.57 21.47
N ILE A 19 -12.98 16.85 21.76
CA ILE A 19 -13.26 17.88 20.74
C ILE A 19 -12.02 18.11 19.86
N LEU A 20 -10.83 18.15 20.44
CA LEU A 20 -9.56 18.29 19.71
C LEU A 20 -9.26 17.05 18.85
N SER A 21 -9.61 15.85 19.32
CA SER A 21 -9.55 14.60 18.57
C SER A 21 -10.51 14.61 17.37
N ALA A 22 -11.71 15.16 17.57
CA ALA A 22 -12.76 15.23 16.55
C ALA A 22 -12.48 16.24 15.42
N THR A 23 -11.69 17.27 15.69
CA THR A 23 -11.42 18.39 14.76
C THR A 23 -10.07 18.30 14.04
N SER A 24 -9.46 17.11 13.99
CA SER A 24 -8.16 16.85 13.34
C SER A 24 -6.96 17.59 13.99
N GLY A 25 -7.18 18.36 15.05
CA GLY A 25 -6.13 19.13 15.73
C GLY A 25 -5.04 18.24 16.32
N ILE A 26 -5.43 17.09 16.88
CA ILE A 26 -4.49 16.10 17.41
C ILE A 26 -3.68 15.44 16.29
N GLU A 27 -4.28 15.20 15.12
CA GLU A 27 -3.60 14.59 13.97
C GLU A 27 -2.45 15.47 13.46
N ASN A 28 -2.71 16.77 13.28
CA ASN A 28 -1.69 17.72 12.81
C ASN A 28 -0.54 17.85 13.82
N VAL A 29 -0.85 17.95 15.12
CA VAL A 29 0.15 18.08 16.19
C VAL A 29 0.98 16.78 16.31
N CYS A 30 0.32 15.61 16.21
CA CYS A 30 1.03 14.34 16.23
C CYS A 30 1.95 14.18 15.01
N ASP A 31 1.50 14.53 13.79
CA ASP A 31 2.33 14.37 12.60
C ASP A 31 3.58 15.27 12.62
N ASP A 32 3.47 16.50 13.14
CA ASP A 32 4.58 17.44 13.23
C ASP A 32 5.55 17.10 14.38
N ILE A 33 5.03 16.76 15.57
CA ILE A 33 5.85 16.55 16.76
C ILE A 33 6.39 15.12 16.86
N LEU A 34 5.54 14.11 16.67
CA LEU A 34 5.92 12.70 16.84
C LEU A 34 6.52 12.10 15.57
N PHE A 35 6.12 12.58 14.40
CA PHE A 35 6.47 11.95 13.12
C PHE A 35 7.31 12.82 12.19
N LYS A 36 7.56 14.09 12.52
CA LYS A 36 8.36 15.03 11.71
C LYS A 36 8.00 14.99 10.21
N GLY A 37 6.70 14.85 9.89
CA GLY A 37 6.22 14.77 8.51
C GLY A 37 6.42 13.43 7.80
N LEU A 38 6.59 12.32 8.52
CA LEU A 38 6.67 10.97 7.95
C LEU A 38 5.42 10.63 7.10
N SER A 39 4.23 11.13 7.49
CA SER A 39 3.01 10.96 6.70
C SER A 39 3.10 11.70 5.36
N ARG A 40 3.74 12.87 5.32
CA ARG A 40 3.97 13.64 4.08
C ARG A 40 4.97 12.93 3.16
N GLN A 41 6.06 12.43 3.72
CA GLN A 41 7.04 11.61 2.99
C GLN A 41 6.40 10.33 2.43
N THR A 42 5.55 9.69 3.23
CA THR A 42 4.78 8.51 2.83
C THR A 42 3.90 8.81 1.62
N ASN A 43 3.16 9.93 1.63
CA ASN A 43 2.30 10.33 0.51
C ASN A 43 3.08 10.71 -0.76
N GLN A 44 4.21 11.41 -0.62
CA GLN A 44 5.05 11.78 -1.77
C GLN A 44 5.64 10.53 -2.44
N TYR A 45 6.23 9.64 -1.64
CA TYR A 45 6.78 8.38 -2.17
C TYR A 45 5.68 7.47 -2.75
N LEU A 46 4.43 7.51 -2.22
CA LEU A 46 3.29 6.75 -2.79
C LEU A 46 2.98 7.22 -4.19
N ASN A 47 2.90 8.53 -4.38
CA ASN A 47 2.64 9.12 -5.68
C ASN A 47 3.78 8.82 -6.66
N GLU A 48 5.03 8.95 -6.25
CA GLU A 48 6.19 8.63 -7.09
C GLU A 48 6.19 7.15 -7.51
N THR A 49 5.94 6.25 -6.56
CA THR A 49 5.87 4.81 -6.84
C THR A 49 4.73 4.48 -7.80
N MET A 50 3.55 5.08 -7.60
CA MET A 50 2.41 4.90 -8.51
C MET A 50 2.69 5.45 -9.91
N VAL A 51 3.35 6.60 -10.03
CA VAL A 51 3.73 7.18 -11.33
C VAL A 51 4.74 6.29 -12.04
N LYS A 52 5.80 5.83 -11.34
CA LYS A 52 6.77 4.88 -11.89
C LYS A 52 6.05 3.62 -12.35
N ALA A 53 5.35 2.93 -11.46
CA ALA A 53 4.63 1.70 -11.79
C ALA A 53 3.61 1.89 -12.94
N GLY A 54 2.93 3.04 -13.01
CA GLY A 54 2.03 3.38 -14.10
C GLY A 54 2.74 3.53 -15.45
N ALA A 55 3.94 4.13 -15.46
CA ALA A 55 4.77 4.22 -16.65
C ALA A 55 5.24 2.84 -17.12
N ALA A 56 5.70 1.96 -16.22
CA ALA A 56 6.04 0.57 -16.57
C ALA A 56 4.85 -0.21 -17.12
N TYR A 57 3.70 -0.09 -16.47
CA TYR A 57 2.46 -0.69 -16.94
C TYR A 57 2.13 -0.23 -18.37
N GLY A 58 2.22 1.08 -18.63
CA GLY A 58 2.03 1.63 -19.97
C GLY A 58 2.98 1.04 -21.00
N MET A 59 4.27 0.91 -20.67
CA MET A 59 5.28 0.33 -21.58
C MET A 59 4.98 -1.14 -21.93
N VAL A 60 4.61 -1.94 -20.92
CA VAL A 60 4.22 -3.35 -21.12
C VAL A 60 2.95 -3.44 -21.96
N ARG A 61 1.95 -2.58 -21.69
CA ARG A 61 0.68 -2.57 -22.44
C ARG A 61 0.86 -2.18 -23.89
N VAL A 62 1.73 -1.20 -24.17
CA VAL A 62 2.10 -0.83 -25.54
C VAL A 62 2.76 -2.02 -26.24
N GLY A 63 3.72 -2.67 -25.59
CA GLY A 63 4.36 -3.86 -26.15
C GLY A 63 3.37 -4.99 -26.44
N ASN A 64 2.46 -5.26 -25.50
CA ASN A 64 1.39 -6.25 -25.70
C ASN A 64 0.58 -5.93 -26.95
N SER A 65 0.09 -4.69 -27.09
CA SER A 65 -0.69 -4.28 -28.27
C SER A 65 0.09 -4.42 -29.57
N LEU A 66 1.36 -4.02 -29.60
CA LEU A 66 2.20 -4.13 -30.79
C LEU A 66 2.44 -5.60 -31.17
N VAL A 67 2.75 -6.46 -30.19
CA VAL A 67 2.96 -7.89 -30.41
C VAL A 67 1.68 -8.55 -30.93
N SER A 68 0.52 -8.30 -30.32
CA SER A 68 -0.76 -8.90 -30.77
C SER A 68 -1.07 -8.54 -32.22
N VAL A 69 -0.86 -7.28 -32.64
CA VAL A 69 -1.04 -6.86 -34.04
C VAL A 69 -0.05 -7.56 -34.97
N ILE A 70 1.19 -7.77 -34.53
CA ILE A 70 2.18 -8.50 -35.31
C ILE A 70 1.80 -9.98 -35.44
N GLN A 71 1.29 -10.57 -34.36
CA GLN A 71 0.89 -11.97 -34.23
C GLN A 71 -0.31 -12.34 -35.10
N GLU A 72 -1.34 -11.50 -35.13
CA GLU A 72 -2.63 -11.76 -35.79
C GLU A 72 -2.57 -11.81 -37.32
N THR A 73 -1.42 -11.53 -37.94
CA THR A 73 -1.33 -11.48 -39.41
C THR A 73 -0.43 -12.55 -39.97
N GLU A 74 -0.96 -13.28 -40.94
CA GLU A 74 -0.22 -14.26 -41.73
C GLU A 74 0.34 -13.59 -42.99
N ILE A 75 1.66 -13.66 -43.18
CA ILE A 75 2.28 -13.23 -44.44
C ILE A 75 2.44 -14.46 -45.32
N GLY A 76 1.58 -14.58 -46.34
CA GLY A 76 1.69 -15.62 -47.37
C GLY A 76 2.91 -15.38 -48.26
N ILE A 77 3.73 -16.40 -48.51
CA ILE A 77 4.75 -16.33 -49.56
C ILE A 77 4.09 -16.68 -50.90
N PRO A 78 4.06 -15.76 -51.89
CA PRO A 78 3.45 -16.03 -53.20
C PRO A 78 4.13 -17.15 -54.00
N ALA A 79 5.40 -17.46 -53.68
CA ALA A 79 6.24 -18.38 -54.45
C ALA A 79 6.22 -19.85 -53.98
N THR A 80 5.84 -20.15 -52.74
CA THR A 80 5.88 -21.51 -52.18
C THR A 80 4.53 -22.00 -51.65
N GLY A 81 3.51 -21.12 -51.58
CA GLY A 81 2.19 -21.46 -51.03
C GLY A 81 2.19 -21.75 -49.51
N THR A 82 3.36 -21.72 -48.87
CA THR A 82 3.53 -21.87 -47.42
C THR A 82 3.47 -20.50 -46.77
N ALA A 83 2.47 -20.25 -45.93
CA ALA A 83 2.48 -19.10 -45.04
C ALA A 83 3.61 -19.26 -44.02
N ILE A 84 4.45 -18.23 -43.84
CA ILE A 84 5.34 -18.20 -42.68
C ILE A 84 4.56 -17.57 -41.54
N ALA A 85 4.28 -18.36 -40.51
CA ALA A 85 3.62 -17.92 -39.29
C ALA A 85 4.61 -17.17 -38.38
N PHE A 86 5.14 -16.04 -38.85
CA PHE A 86 6.03 -15.18 -38.05
C PHE A 86 5.39 -14.76 -36.72
N GLY A 87 4.07 -14.62 -36.70
CA GLY A 87 3.30 -14.28 -35.51
C GLY A 87 3.41 -15.29 -34.37
N GLN A 88 3.37 -16.59 -34.68
CA GLN A 88 3.43 -17.67 -33.67
C GLN A 88 4.74 -17.68 -32.87
N LEU A 89 5.81 -17.12 -33.45
CA LEU A 89 7.10 -17.03 -32.78
C LEU A 89 7.09 -16.04 -31.61
N LEU A 90 6.16 -15.09 -31.62
CA LEU A 90 6.00 -14.09 -30.57
C LEU A 90 4.97 -14.49 -29.52
N ASP A 91 4.23 -15.59 -29.71
CA ASP A 91 3.24 -16.09 -28.73
C ASP A 91 3.81 -16.17 -27.30
N PRO A 92 5.01 -16.74 -27.06
CA PRO A 92 5.52 -16.87 -25.70
C PRO A 92 5.78 -15.54 -25.01
N VAL A 93 6.22 -14.52 -25.76
CA VAL A 93 6.44 -13.18 -25.19
C VAL A 93 5.12 -12.42 -25.03
N ASN A 94 4.16 -12.60 -25.95
CA ASN A 94 2.81 -12.07 -25.84
C ASN A 94 2.13 -12.54 -24.54
N ASP A 95 2.16 -13.85 -24.27
CA ASP A 95 1.57 -14.44 -23.06
C ASP A 95 2.15 -13.84 -21.77
N ILE A 96 3.46 -13.61 -21.76
CA ILE A 96 4.15 -13.03 -20.60
C ILE A 96 3.86 -11.54 -20.47
N LEU A 97 3.77 -10.80 -21.58
CA LEU A 97 3.35 -9.39 -21.58
C LEU A 97 1.92 -9.23 -21.04
N GLU A 98 0.99 -10.08 -21.47
CA GLU A 98 -0.39 -10.07 -21.00
C GLU A 98 -0.45 -10.33 -19.48
N ARG A 99 0.21 -11.39 -19.00
CA ARG A 99 0.28 -11.72 -17.56
C ARG A 99 0.94 -10.61 -16.76
N THR A 100 2.03 -10.02 -17.29
CA THR A 100 2.73 -8.92 -16.63
C THR A 100 1.82 -7.70 -16.51
N SER A 101 1.09 -7.35 -17.57
CA SER A 101 0.11 -6.27 -17.58
C SER A 101 -0.95 -6.49 -16.50
N VAL A 102 -1.51 -7.70 -16.39
CA VAL A 102 -2.53 -8.04 -15.36
C VAL A 102 -1.96 -7.90 -13.95
N VAL A 103 -0.77 -8.44 -13.67
CA VAL A 103 -0.11 -8.34 -12.36
C VAL A 103 0.16 -6.88 -11.99
N MET A 104 0.60 -6.06 -12.96
CA MET A 104 0.81 -4.64 -12.75
C MET A 104 -0.48 -3.88 -12.48
N THR A 105 -1.59 -4.20 -13.18
CA THR A 105 -2.91 -3.62 -12.90
C THR A 105 -3.34 -3.90 -11.46
N ILE A 106 -3.23 -5.15 -11.01
CA ILE A 106 -3.55 -5.55 -9.63
C ILE A 106 -2.63 -4.83 -8.64
N SER A 107 -1.35 -4.70 -8.97
CA SER A 107 -0.36 -4.01 -8.15
C SER A 107 -0.67 -2.52 -8.00
N LEU A 108 -1.03 -1.83 -9.09
CA LEU A 108 -1.44 -0.44 -9.08
C LEU A 108 -2.72 -0.23 -8.26
N ALA A 109 -3.69 -1.14 -8.40
CA ALA A 109 -4.89 -1.14 -7.58
C ALA A 109 -4.54 -1.33 -6.08
N SER A 110 -3.64 -2.27 -5.76
CA SER A 110 -3.15 -2.49 -4.39
C SER A 110 -2.46 -1.24 -3.81
N LEU A 111 -1.59 -0.57 -4.58
CA LEU A 111 -0.97 0.69 -4.16
C LEU A 111 -2.00 1.81 -3.93
N GLY A 112 -3.02 1.90 -4.79
CA GLY A 112 -4.15 2.81 -4.61
C GLY A 112 -4.93 2.53 -3.33
N ILE A 113 -5.21 1.26 -3.05
CA ILE A 113 -5.85 0.82 -1.80
C ILE A 113 -4.98 1.20 -0.60
N GLN A 114 -3.66 0.92 -0.65
CA GLN A 114 -2.73 1.29 0.42
C GLN A 114 -2.73 2.80 0.70
N LYS A 115 -2.76 3.64 -0.34
CA LYS A 115 -2.87 5.10 -0.19
C LYS A 115 -4.15 5.51 0.53
N ILE A 116 -5.27 4.88 0.22
CA ILE A 116 -6.54 5.11 0.91
C ILE A 116 -6.45 4.62 2.36
N LEU A 117 -5.86 3.43 2.59
CA LEU A 117 -5.67 2.85 3.93
C LEU A 117 -4.81 3.73 4.83
N VAL A 118 -3.74 4.36 4.32
CA VAL A 118 -2.95 5.33 5.09
C VAL A 118 -3.85 6.46 5.60
N LYS A 119 -4.65 7.07 4.71
CA LYS A 119 -5.56 8.16 5.06
C LYS A 119 -6.65 7.71 6.06
N ILE A 120 -7.23 6.54 5.85
CA ILE A 120 -8.26 5.99 6.74
C ILE A 120 -7.67 5.62 8.11
N SER A 121 -6.46 5.06 8.15
CA SER A 121 -5.82 4.62 9.40
C SER A 121 -5.55 5.77 10.35
N ALA A 122 -5.14 6.93 9.83
CA ALA A 122 -4.95 8.14 10.61
C ALA A 122 -6.27 8.61 11.26
N TRP A 123 -7.34 8.65 10.46
CA TRP A 123 -8.67 9.01 10.94
C TRP A 123 -9.25 8.02 11.96
N ILE A 124 -9.16 6.71 11.69
CA ILE A 124 -9.66 5.68 12.62
C ILE A 124 -8.90 5.71 13.94
N SER A 125 -7.57 5.81 13.91
CA SER A 125 -6.75 5.78 15.11
C SER A 125 -6.94 7.02 15.98
N LEU A 126 -6.74 8.21 15.43
CA LEU A 126 -6.71 9.45 16.20
C LEU A 126 -8.06 10.12 16.40
N THR A 127 -9.04 9.87 15.53
CA THR A 127 -10.39 10.44 15.68
C THR A 127 -11.30 9.45 16.38
N ILE A 128 -11.49 8.24 15.82
CA ILE A 128 -12.47 7.29 16.37
C ILE A 128 -11.97 6.66 17.66
N LEU A 129 -10.82 5.97 17.62
CA LEU A 129 -10.33 5.19 18.77
C LEU A 129 -10.06 6.09 19.98
N LEU A 130 -9.48 7.26 19.74
CA LEU A 130 -9.22 8.24 20.80
C LEU A 130 -10.51 8.82 21.38
N THR A 131 -11.48 9.22 20.55
CA THR A 131 -12.78 9.73 21.03
C THR A 131 -13.55 8.68 21.82
N VAL A 132 -13.56 7.42 21.35
CA VAL A 132 -14.18 6.31 22.08
C VAL A 132 -13.47 6.08 23.43
N SER A 133 -12.14 6.14 23.46
CA SER A 133 -11.37 6.04 24.70
C SER A 133 -11.74 7.17 25.69
N MET A 134 -11.92 8.40 25.21
CA MET A 134 -12.36 9.53 26.03
C MET A 134 -13.81 9.38 26.51
N ALA A 135 -14.71 8.84 25.67
CA ALA A 135 -16.09 8.55 26.05
C ALA A 135 -16.18 7.47 27.15
N ILE A 136 -15.39 6.40 27.04
CA ILE A 136 -15.28 5.35 28.06
C ILE A 136 -14.77 5.94 29.38
N LEU A 137 -13.79 6.86 29.34
CA LEU A 137 -13.35 7.59 30.53
C LEU A 137 -14.49 8.43 31.15
N LEU A 138 -15.26 9.15 30.35
CA LEU A 138 -16.37 9.97 30.84
C LEU A 138 -17.47 9.12 31.48
N ILE A 139 -17.84 8.00 30.86
CA ILE A 139 -18.82 7.05 31.41
C ILE A 139 -18.28 6.46 32.72
N GLY A 140 -17.02 6.02 32.75
CA GLY A 140 -16.39 5.54 33.98
C GLY A 140 -16.29 6.63 35.07
N ILE A 141 -16.24 7.91 34.70
CA ILE A 141 -16.26 9.03 35.65
C ILE A 141 -17.68 9.31 36.17
N TRP A 142 -18.71 9.27 35.35
CA TRP A 142 -20.04 9.75 35.75
C TRP A 142 -21.02 8.64 36.13
N LEU A 143 -20.85 7.44 35.59
CA LEU A 143 -21.74 6.29 35.79
C LEU A 143 -20.96 5.04 36.25
N PRO A 144 -20.35 5.05 37.46
CA PRO A 144 -19.59 3.90 37.97
C PRO A 144 -20.47 2.65 38.18
N HIS A 145 -21.79 2.83 38.31
CA HIS A 145 -22.75 1.73 38.45
C HIS A 145 -22.87 0.85 37.19
N PHE A 146 -22.54 1.38 36.00
CA PHE A 146 -22.60 0.62 34.74
C PHE A 146 -21.36 -0.27 34.51
N MET A 147 -20.31 -0.16 35.34
CA MET A 147 -19.15 -1.05 35.33
C MET A 147 -18.72 -1.44 36.76
N PRO A 148 -19.51 -2.27 37.48
CA PRO A 148 -19.23 -2.61 38.88
C PRO A 148 -17.94 -3.45 39.08
N ASN A 149 -17.59 -4.26 38.07
CA ASN A 149 -16.47 -5.22 38.12
C ASN A 149 -15.42 -5.00 36.99
N GLY A 150 -15.53 -3.91 36.22
CA GLY A 150 -14.62 -3.63 35.11
C GLY A 150 -13.44 -2.75 35.50
N ASP A 151 -12.30 -2.88 34.81
CA ASP A 151 -11.19 -1.90 34.85
C ASP A 151 -11.28 -0.97 33.63
N PRO A 152 -12.11 0.10 33.66
CA PRO A 152 -12.24 1.04 32.54
C PRO A 152 -10.93 1.76 32.25
N ALA A 153 -10.03 1.92 33.24
CA ALA A 153 -8.74 2.54 33.03
C ALA A 153 -7.81 1.63 32.22
N GLY A 154 -7.79 0.32 32.52
CA GLY A 154 -7.06 -0.68 31.74
C GLY A 154 -7.52 -0.74 30.29
N LEU A 155 -8.84 -0.75 30.07
CA LEU A 155 -9.41 -0.79 28.72
C LEU A 155 -9.09 0.48 27.92
N VAL A 156 -9.16 1.66 28.55
CA VAL A 156 -8.77 2.94 27.91
C VAL A 156 -7.30 2.94 27.53
N VAL A 157 -6.40 2.48 28.41
CA VAL A 157 -4.96 2.38 28.09
C VAL A 157 -4.72 1.42 26.93
N LYS A 158 -5.39 0.25 26.92
CA LYS A 158 -5.31 -0.72 25.82
C LYS A 158 -5.79 -0.10 24.49
N CYS A 159 -6.93 0.61 24.49
CA CYS A 159 -7.43 1.32 23.32
C CYS A 159 -6.47 2.43 22.85
N LEU A 160 -5.90 3.21 23.75
CA LEU A 160 -4.91 4.24 23.41
C LEU A 160 -3.64 3.64 22.81
N LEU A 161 -3.15 2.52 23.35
CA LEU A 161 -2.00 1.81 22.82
C LEU A 161 -2.27 1.26 21.41
N VAL A 162 -3.47 0.71 21.17
CA VAL A 162 -3.88 0.24 19.84
C VAL A 162 -4.03 1.41 18.86
N ALA A 163 -4.59 2.54 19.30
CA ALA A 163 -4.70 3.74 18.49
C ALA A 163 -3.31 4.21 18.02
N LEU A 164 -2.39 4.35 18.98
CA LEU A 164 -1.01 4.75 18.69
C LEU A 164 -0.29 3.73 17.81
N LEU A 165 -0.50 2.43 18.07
CA LEU A 165 0.07 1.36 17.28
C LEU A 165 -0.40 1.46 15.83
N ILE A 166 -1.71 1.52 15.57
CA ILE A 166 -2.25 1.62 14.20
C ILE A 166 -1.73 2.87 13.50
N TYR A 167 -1.69 4.00 14.21
CA TYR A 167 -1.18 5.27 13.69
C TYR A 167 0.29 5.19 13.28
N PHE A 168 1.13 4.51 14.06
CA PHE A 168 2.56 4.33 13.76
C PHE A 168 2.83 3.24 12.73
N PHE A 169 2.05 2.16 12.78
CA PHE A 169 2.34 0.93 12.08
C PHE A 169 2.13 1.03 10.57
N VAL A 170 1.12 1.78 10.13
CA VAL A 170 0.81 1.94 8.70
C VAL A 170 1.88 2.77 7.96
N PRO A 171 2.33 3.95 8.45
CA PRO A 171 3.48 4.67 7.89
C PRO A 171 4.78 3.86 7.96
N LEU A 172 5.00 3.11 9.03
CA LEU A 172 6.20 2.27 9.17
C LEU A 172 6.23 1.14 8.14
N ALA A 173 5.11 0.42 7.98
CA ALA A 173 4.95 -0.62 6.97
C ALA A 173 5.30 -0.12 5.59
N TYR A 174 4.89 1.11 5.32
CA TYR A 174 5.15 1.77 4.06
C TYR A 174 6.62 2.18 3.88
N TYR A 175 7.24 2.79 4.88
CA TYR A 175 8.66 3.13 4.84
C TYR A 175 9.54 1.89 4.63
N ALA A 176 9.20 0.79 5.29
CA ALA A 176 9.85 -0.50 5.10
C ALA A 176 9.68 -1.00 3.66
N ASN A 177 8.47 -0.94 3.10
CA ASN A 177 8.20 -1.31 1.72
C ASN A 177 9.05 -0.49 0.73
N GLY A 178 9.12 0.84 0.94
CA GLY A 178 9.94 1.71 0.11
C GLY A 178 11.44 1.43 0.19
N THR A 179 11.92 1.01 1.37
CA THR A 179 13.32 0.63 1.57
C THR A 179 13.66 -0.67 0.83
N VAL A 180 12.78 -1.67 0.92
CA VAL A 180 12.94 -2.92 0.16
C VAL A 180 12.99 -2.65 -1.35
N TYR A 181 12.12 -1.77 -1.84
CA TYR A 181 12.13 -1.38 -3.25
C TYR A 181 13.46 -0.76 -3.68
N ARG A 182 13.98 0.24 -2.95
CA ARG A 182 15.25 0.89 -3.30
C ARG A 182 16.44 -0.07 -3.27
N LEU A 183 16.50 -0.94 -2.26
CA LEU A 183 17.65 -1.84 -2.08
C LEU A 183 17.69 -2.99 -3.10
N PHE A 184 16.52 -3.54 -3.45
CA PHE A 184 16.46 -4.80 -4.20
C PHE A 184 15.76 -4.71 -5.55
N MET A 185 14.98 -3.65 -5.82
CA MET A 185 14.04 -3.63 -6.94
C MET A 185 14.29 -2.50 -7.94
N GLU A 186 14.79 -1.35 -7.50
CA GLU A 186 14.98 -0.16 -8.34
C GLU A 186 15.86 -0.44 -9.56
N LYS A 187 17.00 -1.11 -9.37
CA LYS A 187 17.91 -1.47 -10.46
C LYS A 187 17.26 -2.41 -11.49
N SER A 188 16.56 -3.44 -11.03
CA SER A 188 15.87 -4.40 -11.91
C SER A 188 14.74 -3.73 -12.68
N TYR A 189 14.03 -2.80 -12.03
CA TYR A 189 12.97 -2.02 -12.64
C TYR A 189 13.50 -1.14 -13.78
N GLU A 190 14.55 -0.35 -13.54
CA GLU A 190 15.15 0.53 -14.56
C GLU A 190 15.68 -0.28 -15.75
N GLN A 191 16.31 -1.42 -15.49
CA GLN A 191 16.82 -2.30 -16.54
C GLN A 191 15.73 -2.95 -17.38
N THR A 192 14.57 -3.28 -16.80
CA THR A 192 13.43 -3.82 -17.56
C THR A 192 12.71 -2.71 -18.30
N ALA A 193 12.56 -1.51 -17.71
CA ALA A 193 12.00 -0.34 -18.38
C ALA A 193 12.77 0.04 -19.65
N ALA A 194 14.09 0.18 -19.55
CA ALA A 194 14.94 0.51 -20.70
C ALA A 194 14.92 -0.59 -21.77
N ALA A 195 14.92 -1.86 -21.35
CA ALA A 195 14.80 -2.97 -22.29
C ALA A 195 13.44 -2.95 -23.02
N MET A 196 12.35 -2.64 -22.29
CA MET A 196 11.00 -2.57 -22.85
C MET A 196 10.86 -1.43 -23.86
N GLU A 197 11.49 -0.29 -23.61
CA GLU A 197 11.50 0.83 -24.57
C GLU A 197 12.16 0.43 -25.90
N ASN A 198 13.33 -0.22 -25.83
CA ASN A 198 14.03 -0.68 -27.03
C ASN A 198 13.24 -1.77 -27.76
N PHE A 199 12.66 -2.72 -27.02
CA PHE A 199 11.81 -3.76 -27.59
C PHE A 199 10.56 -3.18 -28.28
N ASN A 200 9.92 -2.17 -27.68
CA ASN A 200 8.81 -1.46 -28.31
C ASN A 200 9.22 -0.73 -29.59
N LYS A 201 10.45 -0.21 -29.69
CA LYS A 201 10.97 0.40 -30.92
C LYS A 201 11.15 -0.67 -32.00
N ASP A 202 11.78 -1.80 -31.67
CA ASP A 202 11.98 -2.91 -32.61
C ASP A 202 10.63 -3.44 -33.16
N LEU A 203 9.61 -3.57 -32.29
CA LEU A 203 8.27 -3.99 -32.69
C LEU A 203 7.60 -2.99 -33.64
N LYS A 204 7.71 -1.67 -33.37
CA LYS A 204 7.17 -0.64 -34.26
C LYS A 204 7.81 -0.69 -35.64
N GLU A 205 9.13 -0.85 -35.72
CA GLU A 205 9.81 -0.98 -37.00
C GLU A 205 9.33 -2.20 -37.79
N ILE A 206 9.10 -3.33 -37.12
CA ILE A 206 8.56 -4.55 -37.74
C ILE A 206 7.13 -4.33 -38.21
N GLN A 207 6.30 -3.66 -37.41
CA GLN A 207 4.94 -3.31 -37.81
C GLN A 207 4.94 -2.40 -39.05
N GLU A 208 5.77 -1.37 -39.08
CA GLU A 208 5.89 -0.44 -40.22
C GLU A 208 6.40 -1.16 -41.49
N GLU A 209 7.42 -2.01 -41.36
CA GLU A 209 7.96 -2.78 -42.49
C GLU A 209 6.93 -3.79 -43.03
N LYS A 210 6.14 -4.38 -42.14
CA LYS A 210 5.04 -5.29 -42.49
C LYS A 210 3.88 -4.57 -43.20
N GLU A 211 3.43 -3.43 -42.69
CA GLU A 211 2.42 -2.60 -43.38
C GLU A 211 2.90 -2.14 -44.76
N ALA A 212 4.20 -1.84 -44.92
CA ALA A 212 4.80 -1.48 -46.19
C ALA A 212 4.86 -2.64 -47.19
N VAL A 213 4.92 -3.89 -46.72
CA VAL A 213 4.83 -5.10 -47.56
C VAL A 213 3.38 -5.34 -47.99
N GLU A 214 2.41 -5.19 -47.10
CA GLU A 214 0.98 -5.36 -47.43
C GLU A 214 0.47 -4.29 -48.42
N LYS A 215 0.80 -3.02 -48.18
CA LYS A 215 0.40 -1.90 -49.07
C LYS A 215 1.19 -1.90 -50.40
N GLY A 216 2.40 -2.44 -50.39
CA GLY A 216 3.33 -2.49 -51.53
C GLY A 216 3.08 -3.62 -52.54
N PHE A 217 1.88 -4.22 -52.55
CA PHE A 217 1.52 -5.37 -53.42
C PHE A 217 1.75 -5.12 -54.92
N TRP A 218 1.86 -3.86 -55.36
CA TRP A 218 2.13 -3.45 -56.74
C TRP A 218 3.64 -3.33 -57.09
N ASP A 219 4.54 -3.24 -56.10
CA ASP A 219 5.99 -3.10 -56.27
C ASP A 219 6.72 -4.46 -56.31
N LYS A 220 6.31 -5.35 -57.23
CA LYS A 220 6.80 -6.75 -57.33
C LYS A 220 8.32 -6.92 -57.41
N PHE A 221 9.07 -5.89 -57.79
CA PHE A 221 10.52 -5.94 -57.96
C PHE A 221 11.33 -5.88 -56.64
N ASN A 222 10.78 -5.35 -55.54
CA ASN A 222 11.49 -5.21 -54.26
C ASN A 222 10.97 -6.11 -53.12
N ILE A 223 9.90 -6.88 -53.37
CA ILE A 223 9.25 -7.74 -52.37
C ILE A 223 10.21 -8.82 -51.79
N PRO A 224 11.02 -9.54 -52.60
CA PRO A 224 11.90 -10.58 -52.05
C PRO A 224 12.92 -10.03 -51.04
N ALA A 225 13.50 -8.86 -51.33
CA ALA A 225 14.45 -8.21 -50.45
C ALA A 225 13.80 -7.69 -49.14
N LYS A 226 12.55 -7.21 -49.20
CA LYS A 226 11.79 -6.81 -48.02
C LYS A 226 11.42 -8.00 -47.12
N ILE A 227 11.02 -9.13 -47.72
CA ILE A 227 10.71 -10.36 -46.97
C ILE A 227 11.96 -10.89 -46.24
N GLU A 228 13.12 -10.87 -46.89
CA GLU A 228 14.38 -11.30 -46.27
C GLU A 228 14.80 -10.38 -45.10
N ARG A 229 14.63 -9.06 -45.24
CA ARG A 229 14.86 -8.11 -44.14
C ARG A 229 13.90 -8.34 -42.98
N LEU A 230 12.62 -8.50 -43.28
CA LEU A 230 11.59 -8.80 -42.28
C LEU A 230 11.92 -10.10 -41.53
N LYS A 231 12.33 -11.15 -42.25
CA LYS A 231 12.77 -12.42 -41.64
C LYS A 231 13.94 -12.23 -40.69
N LYS A 232 14.98 -11.48 -41.09
CA LYS A 232 16.12 -11.17 -40.22
C LYS A 232 15.69 -10.39 -38.97
N LYS A 233 14.84 -9.38 -39.12
CA LYS A 233 14.30 -8.63 -37.98
C LYS A 233 13.49 -9.51 -37.03
N PHE A 234 12.70 -10.45 -37.55
CA PHE A 234 11.97 -11.41 -36.74
C PHE A 234 12.89 -12.39 -35.98
N GLU A 235 13.97 -12.86 -36.62
CA GLU A 235 14.96 -13.71 -35.94
C GLU A 235 15.71 -12.94 -34.83
N GLU A 236 16.07 -11.68 -35.08
CA GLU A 236 16.65 -10.81 -34.05
C GLU A 236 15.66 -10.54 -32.92
N LEU A 237 14.39 -10.25 -33.25
CA LEU A 237 13.33 -10.03 -32.28
C LEU A 237 13.09 -11.28 -31.43
N LYS A 238 13.12 -12.48 -32.02
CA LYS A 238 13.00 -13.74 -31.29
C LYS A 238 14.04 -13.85 -30.17
N ASN A 239 15.31 -13.61 -30.49
CA ASN A 239 16.40 -13.67 -29.51
C ASN A 239 16.23 -12.62 -28.41
N LYS A 240 15.78 -11.41 -28.76
CA LYS A 240 15.45 -10.35 -27.80
C LYS A 240 14.23 -10.70 -26.93
N SER A 241 13.24 -11.37 -27.49
CA SER A 241 12.02 -11.83 -26.79
C SER A 241 12.34 -12.83 -25.70
N GLU A 242 13.26 -13.78 -25.93
CA GLU A 242 13.69 -14.74 -24.90
C GLU A 242 14.32 -14.03 -23.69
N ALA A 243 15.20 -13.06 -23.93
CA ALA A 243 15.76 -12.23 -22.86
C ALA A 243 14.69 -11.34 -22.18
N MET A 244 13.71 -10.85 -22.94
CA MET A 244 12.60 -10.05 -22.43
C MET A 244 11.71 -10.86 -21.49
N ILE A 245 11.40 -12.11 -21.82
CA ILE A 245 10.58 -12.99 -20.99
C ILE A 245 11.17 -13.09 -19.57
N LEU A 246 12.49 -13.32 -19.46
CA LEU A 246 13.16 -13.39 -18.15
C LEU A 246 13.07 -12.07 -17.37
N LYS A 247 13.24 -10.94 -18.05
CA LYS A 247 13.12 -9.61 -17.45
C LYS A 247 11.70 -9.31 -16.96
N LEU A 248 10.68 -9.71 -17.73
CA LEU A 248 9.27 -9.55 -17.37
C LEU A 248 8.87 -10.46 -16.20
N ILE A 249 9.34 -11.71 -16.18
CA ILE A 249 9.13 -12.62 -15.04
C ILE A 249 9.74 -12.03 -13.76
N ASN A 250 10.98 -11.54 -13.81
CA ASN A 250 11.59 -10.87 -12.67
C ASN A 250 10.78 -9.65 -12.23
N LEU A 251 10.26 -8.88 -13.18
CA LEU A 251 9.41 -7.74 -12.88
C LEU A 251 8.10 -8.16 -12.18
N ILE A 252 7.45 -9.24 -12.63
CA ILE A 252 6.29 -9.84 -11.96
C ILE A 252 6.64 -10.21 -10.52
N VAL A 253 7.73 -10.95 -10.31
CA VAL A 253 8.16 -11.40 -8.97
C VAL A 253 8.36 -10.20 -8.04
N ILE A 254 9.03 -9.17 -8.54
CA ILE A 254 9.27 -7.92 -7.81
C ILE A 254 7.95 -7.26 -7.40
N PHE A 255 7.04 -7.09 -8.37
CA PHE A 255 5.75 -6.46 -8.11
C PHE A 255 4.91 -7.25 -7.12
N VAL A 256 4.82 -8.58 -7.26
CA VAL A 256 4.09 -9.44 -6.32
C VAL A 256 4.67 -9.36 -4.92
N LEU A 257 6.00 -9.34 -4.79
CA LEU A 257 6.64 -9.22 -3.49
C LEU A 257 6.29 -7.88 -2.81
N GLN A 258 6.31 -6.80 -3.58
CA GLN A 258 6.02 -5.46 -3.07
C GLN A 258 4.54 -5.22 -2.76
N THR A 259 3.63 -5.71 -3.60
CA THR A 259 2.20 -5.33 -3.54
C THR A 259 1.30 -6.37 -2.89
N VAL A 260 1.80 -7.60 -2.70
CA VAL A 260 1.06 -8.70 -2.08
C VAL A 260 1.77 -9.18 -0.81
N LEU A 261 3.03 -9.63 -0.91
CA LEU A 261 3.71 -10.27 0.22
C LEU A 261 3.97 -9.29 1.38
N ILE A 262 4.54 -8.12 1.10
CA ILE A 262 4.85 -7.14 2.13
C ILE A 262 3.59 -6.65 2.87
N PRO A 263 2.51 -6.22 2.19
CA PRO A 263 1.27 -5.82 2.86
C PRO A 263 0.67 -6.92 3.73
N ILE A 264 0.66 -8.18 3.26
CA ILE A 264 0.15 -9.32 4.04
C ILE A 264 1.01 -9.56 5.29
N LEU A 265 2.34 -9.52 5.15
CA LEU A 265 3.26 -9.65 6.28
C LEU A 265 3.01 -8.58 7.34
N PHE A 266 2.83 -7.33 6.93
CA PHE A 266 2.53 -6.24 7.84
C PHE A 266 1.16 -6.39 8.49
N LEU A 267 0.13 -6.77 7.74
CA LEU A 267 -1.20 -7.03 8.33
C LEU A 267 -1.14 -8.12 9.41
N TRP A 268 -0.41 -9.21 9.13
CA TRP A 268 -0.20 -10.29 10.11
C TRP A 268 0.55 -9.80 11.36
N LEU A 269 1.61 -9.01 11.19
CA LEU A 269 2.35 -8.39 12.29
C LEU A 269 1.48 -7.45 13.13
N LEU A 270 0.60 -6.66 12.50
CA LEU A 270 -0.33 -5.76 13.20
C LEU A 270 -1.31 -6.54 14.09
N ILE A 271 -1.94 -7.59 13.54
CA ILE A 271 -2.89 -8.43 14.29
C ILE A 271 -2.18 -9.06 15.49
N LYS A 272 -0.95 -9.56 15.30
CA LYS A 272 -0.15 -10.14 16.38
C LYS A 272 0.21 -9.12 17.46
N ALA A 273 0.55 -7.89 17.08
CA ALA A 273 0.86 -6.81 18.02
C ALA A 273 -0.38 -6.37 18.81
N VAL A 274 -1.53 -6.23 18.17
CA VAL A 274 -2.80 -5.95 18.85
C VAL A 274 -3.16 -7.07 19.82
N GLY A 275 -3.06 -8.33 19.40
CA GLY A 275 -3.29 -9.48 20.28
C GLY A 275 -2.35 -9.53 21.49
N PHE A 276 -1.09 -9.12 21.31
CA PHE A 276 -0.14 -9.00 22.42
C PHE A 276 -0.55 -7.94 23.44
N ILE A 277 -1.06 -6.78 23.00
CA ILE A 277 -1.54 -5.71 23.89
C ILE A 277 -2.72 -6.20 24.75
N PHE A 278 -3.67 -6.93 24.16
CA PHE A 278 -4.84 -7.43 24.87
C PHE A 278 -4.55 -8.63 25.78
N ARG A 279 -3.57 -9.48 25.45
CA ARG A 279 -3.21 -10.66 26.23
C ARG A 279 -2.31 -10.36 27.44
N ASN A 280 -1.64 -9.21 27.46
CA ASN A 280 -0.60 -8.93 28.46
C ASN A 280 -1.10 -7.95 29.54
N ASP A 281 -1.69 -8.48 30.61
CA ASP A 281 -2.16 -7.69 31.76
C ASP A 281 -1.01 -7.05 32.59
N ARG A 282 0.26 -7.38 32.28
CA ARG A 282 1.42 -6.69 32.87
C ARG A 282 1.61 -5.24 32.39
N LEU A 283 1.08 -4.88 31.22
CA LEU A 283 1.14 -3.50 30.73
C LEU A 283 0.30 -2.56 31.59
N GLU A 284 -0.78 -3.08 32.18
CA GLU A 284 -1.62 -2.38 33.13
C GLU A 284 -0.85 -2.09 34.43
N THR A 285 -0.15 -3.06 34.99
CA THR A 285 0.49 -2.93 36.32
C THR A 285 1.62 -1.90 36.40
N HIS A 286 2.30 -1.59 35.30
CA HIS A 286 3.38 -0.57 35.28
C HIS A 286 2.92 0.85 34.93
N LEU A 287 1.88 1.01 34.09
CA LEU A 287 1.40 2.34 33.64
C LEU A 287 0.26 2.89 34.51
N ILE A 288 -0.49 2.02 35.19
CA ILE A 288 -1.72 2.35 35.92
C ILE A 288 -1.53 2.76 37.41
N PRO A 289 -0.38 2.70 38.12
CA PRO A 289 -0.37 3.01 39.56
C PRO A 289 -0.80 4.46 39.90
N ARG A 290 -0.66 5.41 38.96
CA ARG A 290 -1.22 6.77 39.12
C ARG A 290 -2.70 6.88 38.74
N ALA A 291 -3.14 6.17 37.70
CA ALA A 291 -4.55 6.14 37.29
C ALA A 291 -5.43 5.39 38.31
N ARG A 292 -5.01 4.21 38.77
CA ARG A 292 -5.72 3.42 39.79
C ARG A 292 -5.83 4.15 41.12
N LYS A 293 -4.80 4.88 41.58
CA LYS A 293 -4.91 5.74 42.78
C LYS A 293 -5.99 6.83 42.67
N LEU A 294 -6.28 7.33 41.47
CA LEU A 294 -7.38 8.29 41.23
C LEU A 294 -8.76 7.61 41.26
N PHE A 295 -8.85 6.35 40.86
CA PHE A 295 -10.09 5.54 40.91
C PHE A 295 -10.33 4.90 42.29
N GLU A 296 -9.31 4.43 43.02
CA GLU A 296 -9.44 3.78 44.34
C GLU A 296 -9.78 4.77 45.46
N ARG A 297 -9.23 6.00 45.43
CA ARG A 297 -9.62 7.09 46.35
C ARG A 297 -11.10 7.50 46.22
N ARG A 298 -11.80 6.99 45.20
CA ARG A 298 -13.16 7.34 44.83
C ARG A 298 -14.23 6.40 45.40
N ASN A 299 -13.88 5.14 45.63
CA ASN A 299 -14.80 4.11 46.11
C ASN A 299 -14.74 3.91 47.63
N GLN A 300 -13.92 4.68 48.36
CA GLN A 300 -13.99 4.70 49.82
C GLN A 300 -15.24 5.47 50.27
N PRO A 301 -16.18 4.84 51.00
CA PRO A 301 -17.29 5.56 51.61
C PRO A 301 -16.73 6.60 52.57
N ALA A 302 -17.34 7.80 52.59
CA ALA A 302 -16.92 8.87 53.48
C ALA A 302 -16.90 8.37 54.93
N ASN A 303 -15.72 8.39 55.56
CA ASN A 303 -15.57 7.99 56.96
C ASN A 303 -16.47 8.89 57.84
N PRO A 304 -17.47 8.33 58.56
CA PRO A 304 -18.38 9.10 59.40
C PRO A 304 -17.71 9.83 60.57
N GLU A 305 -16.45 9.50 60.91
CA GLU A 305 -15.73 10.16 62.01
C GLU A 305 -15.40 11.64 61.73
N ASN A 306 -15.24 12.05 60.46
CA ASN A 306 -14.94 13.45 60.13
C ASN A 306 -16.15 14.40 60.19
N SER A 307 -17.36 13.88 60.48
CA SER A 307 -18.57 14.69 60.65
C SER A 307 -18.77 15.18 62.10
N LYS A 308 -18.04 14.61 63.07
CA LYS A 308 -18.19 14.98 64.49
C LYS A 308 -17.26 16.11 64.96
N ALA A 309 -16.31 16.55 64.12
CA ALA A 309 -15.39 17.66 64.46
C ALA A 309 -15.92 19.06 64.08
N LEU A 310 -17.14 19.15 63.55
CA LEU A 310 -17.84 20.39 63.23
C LEU A 310 -19.23 20.39 63.89
N LYS A 311 -19.24 20.38 65.21
CA LYS A 311 -20.35 20.90 66.03
C LYS A 311 -19.76 21.75 67.13
#